data_AF-A0A4U1Z133-F1
#
_entry.id   AF-A0A4U1Z133-F1
#
_cell.length_a   1.000
_cell.length_b   1.000
_cell.length_c   1.000
_cell.angle_alpha   90.00
_cell.angle_beta   90.00
_cell.angle_gamma   90.00
#
_symmetry.space_group_name_H-M   'P 1'
#
loop_
_entity.id
_entity.type
_entity.pdbx_description
1 polymer ?
#
loop_
_entity_poly.entity_id
_entity_poly.type
_entity_poly.pdbx_seq_one_letter_code
_entity_poly.pdbx_strand_id
1 'polypeptide(L)'
;MIDILSTIKEAAKESSAFESHAAKELSLEERLLYLQGLALIMNANGDMHEEKKNYLLTLIISFEVDESIIDSFMDFANKPDKNIVQSILKYFKRQPIAQLFLFDAFMISVRDGDISVSEKNIIDELALQFEVSKGLYSDIFDFFCHVRNKNWQDSALYFNTHLLQPKFFSHILKYYEVNFNELTQRSKEISKKKILANTKDKIKYGFNNEVLLPLLQSKISRREATVQNGIFISTDMDDINLSSIKLGYDQLKESLYIELPHLINDNDLIEYYYNSLGITEVERYMLEDGSKTVISSNVDKNERILNLEKKYTEGSLIDINGILFGYKKYKGRPDIVGLSYIYSTTMKNFDHIKKYKELMLHSSLTDKTIQGTLYRVFNK
;
A
#
# COMPACT_ATOMS: atom_id res chain seq x y z
N MET A 1 29.84 18.52 -26.97
CA MET A 1 30.09 17.57 -28.06
C MET A 1 29.23 16.37 -27.75
N ILE A 2 28.19 16.11 -28.54
CA ILE A 2 27.24 15.01 -28.28
C ILE A 2 27.96 13.70 -28.60
N ASP A 3 28.11 12.82 -27.62
CA ASP A 3 28.63 11.48 -27.84
C ASP A 3 27.53 10.66 -28.52
N ILE A 4 27.65 10.49 -29.84
CA ILE A 4 26.67 9.74 -30.65
C ILE A 4 26.49 8.33 -30.10
N LEU A 5 27.54 7.72 -29.54
CA LEU A 5 27.45 6.40 -28.93
C LEU A 5 26.60 6.41 -27.65
N SER A 6 26.68 7.47 -26.83
CA SER A 6 25.83 7.59 -25.64
C SER A 6 24.37 7.79 -26.02
N THR A 7 24.09 8.63 -27.03
CA THR A 7 22.72 8.84 -27.53
C THR A 7 22.12 7.57 -28.12
N ILE A 8 22.88 6.77 -28.88
CA ILE A 8 22.42 5.48 -29.41
C ILE A 8 22.11 4.50 -28.26
N LYS A 9 22.98 4.43 -27.24
CA LYS A 9 22.76 3.55 -26.07
C LYS A 9 21.53 3.96 -25.28
N GLU A 10 21.32 5.26 -25.07
CA GLU A 10 20.17 5.80 -24.35
C GLU A 10 18.87 5.55 -25.13
N ALA A 11 18.84 5.82 -26.43
CA ALA A 11 17.68 5.56 -27.28
C ALA A 11 17.32 4.05 -27.34
N ALA A 12 18.31 3.17 -27.47
CA ALA A 12 18.08 1.72 -27.44
C ALA A 12 17.56 1.25 -26.06
N LYS A 13 18.03 1.88 -24.98
CA LYS A 13 17.60 1.59 -23.62
C LYS A 13 16.17 2.06 -23.36
N GLU A 14 15.82 3.28 -23.77
CA GLU A 14 14.45 3.80 -23.70
C GLU A 14 13.50 2.92 -24.51
N SER A 15 13.80 2.69 -25.78
CA SER A 15 12.98 1.86 -26.67
C SER A 15 12.72 0.47 -26.08
N SER A 16 13.79 -0.24 -25.68
CA SER A 16 13.63 -1.59 -25.11
C SER A 16 12.91 -1.59 -23.77
N ALA A 17 13.08 -0.56 -22.94
CA ALA A 17 12.41 -0.50 -21.64
C ALA A 17 10.91 -0.24 -21.76
N PHE A 18 10.51 0.69 -22.62
CA PHE A 18 9.10 1.10 -22.76
C PHE A 18 8.26 0.11 -23.58
N GLU A 19 8.86 -0.86 -24.27
CA GLU A 19 8.11 -1.99 -24.85
C GLU A 19 7.25 -2.75 -23.82
N SER A 20 7.66 -2.77 -22.55
CA SER A 20 6.90 -3.42 -21.45
C SER A 20 5.96 -2.45 -20.71
N HIS A 21 5.68 -1.28 -21.27
CA HIS A 21 4.78 -0.31 -20.67
C HIS A 21 3.35 -0.86 -20.59
N ALA A 22 2.72 -0.85 -19.41
CA ALA A 22 1.43 -1.54 -19.25
C ALA A 22 0.28 -0.91 -20.06
N ALA A 23 0.36 0.39 -20.36
CA ALA A 23 -0.63 1.04 -21.24
C ALA A 23 -0.60 0.51 -22.69
N LYS A 24 0.46 -0.21 -23.11
CA LYS A 24 0.50 -0.93 -24.39
C LYS A 24 -0.57 -2.03 -24.47
N GLU A 25 -1.01 -2.61 -23.35
CA GLU A 25 -2.05 -3.65 -23.37
C GLU A 25 -3.46 -3.08 -23.57
N LEU A 26 -3.64 -1.76 -23.53
CA LEU A 26 -4.92 -1.10 -23.77
C LEU A 26 -5.35 -1.22 -25.25
N SER A 27 -6.64 -1.06 -25.52
CA SER A 27 -7.13 -0.93 -26.89
C SER A 27 -6.61 0.37 -27.54
N LEU A 28 -6.66 0.45 -28.88
CA LEU A 28 -6.16 1.63 -29.60
C LEU A 28 -6.81 2.93 -29.13
N GLU A 29 -8.15 2.95 -28.96
CA GLU A 29 -8.87 4.13 -28.49
C GLU A 29 -8.40 4.56 -27.09
N GLU A 30 -8.21 3.61 -26.19
CA GLU A 30 -7.74 3.86 -24.83
C GLU A 30 -6.28 4.35 -24.80
N ARG A 31 -5.41 3.84 -25.67
CA ARG A 31 -4.04 4.36 -25.86
C ARG A 31 -4.07 5.81 -26.35
N LEU A 32 -4.96 6.15 -27.27
CA LEU A 32 -5.11 7.52 -27.76
C LEU A 32 -5.58 8.46 -26.64
N LEU A 33 -6.60 8.05 -25.86
CA LEU A 33 -7.07 8.83 -24.70
C LEU A 33 -5.96 9.00 -23.65
N TYR A 34 -5.14 7.97 -23.42
CA TYR A 34 -3.99 8.03 -22.53
C TYR A 34 -2.99 9.11 -22.97
N LEU A 35 -2.56 9.08 -24.23
CA LEU A 35 -1.57 10.00 -24.78
C LEU A 35 -2.12 11.44 -24.86
N GLN A 36 -3.40 11.60 -25.22
CA GLN A 36 -4.09 12.89 -25.19
C GLN A 36 -4.16 13.46 -23.78
N GLY A 37 -4.43 12.62 -22.77
CA GLY A 37 -4.42 13.04 -21.37
C GLY A 37 -3.06 13.58 -20.92
N LEU A 38 -1.96 12.93 -21.33
CA LEU A 38 -0.61 13.43 -21.04
C LEU A 38 -0.30 14.73 -21.79
N ALA A 39 -0.75 14.85 -23.05
CA ALA A 39 -0.56 16.05 -23.85
C ALA A 39 -1.22 17.29 -23.21
N LEU A 40 -2.39 17.14 -22.56
CA LEU A 40 -3.03 18.24 -21.80
C LEU A 40 -2.13 18.81 -20.72
N ILE A 41 -1.38 17.94 -20.04
CA ILE A 41 -0.51 18.32 -18.93
C ILE A 41 0.72 19.04 -19.48
N MET A 42 1.29 18.55 -20.59
CA MET A 42 2.46 19.17 -21.22
C MET A 42 2.26 20.64 -21.56
N ASN A 43 1.04 21.01 -21.96
CA ASN A 43 0.73 22.38 -22.37
C ASN A 43 0.01 23.20 -21.28
N ALA A 44 0.09 22.79 -20.00
CA ALA A 44 -0.59 23.47 -18.90
C ALA A 44 -0.22 24.96 -18.76
N ASN A 45 0.97 25.35 -19.24
CA ASN A 45 1.48 26.72 -19.18
C ASN A 45 1.41 27.46 -20.53
N GLY A 46 0.96 26.80 -21.60
CA GLY A 46 1.04 27.32 -22.97
C GLY A 46 2.45 27.34 -23.57
N ASP A 47 3.43 26.74 -22.90
CA ASP A 47 4.81 26.55 -23.38
C ASP A 47 5.10 25.06 -23.48
N MET A 48 5.44 24.59 -24.69
CA MET A 48 5.71 23.19 -24.95
C MET A 48 7.19 22.98 -25.20
N HIS A 49 7.88 22.50 -24.17
CA HIS A 49 9.30 22.16 -24.24
C HIS A 49 9.52 20.89 -25.09
N GLU A 50 10.58 20.90 -25.90
CA GLU A 50 10.92 19.80 -26.81
C GLU A 50 11.21 18.50 -26.04
N GLU A 51 11.75 18.61 -24.82
CA GLU A 51 12.02 17.48 -23.93
C GLU A 51 10.74 16.74 -23.52
N LYS A 52 9.63 17.47 -23.30
CA LYS A 52 8.32 16.88 -22.99
C LYS A 52 7.75 16.18 -24.22
N LYS A 53 7.88 16.81 -25.39
CA LYS A 53 7.46 16.25 -26.68
C LYS A 53 8.18 14.94 -27.00
N ASN A 54 9.49 14.90 -26.78
CA ASN A 54 10.30 13.69 -26.97
C ASN A 54 9.84 12.55 -26.07
N TYR A 55 9.49 12.83 -24.82
CA TYR A 55 8.95 11.80 -23.93
C TYR A 55 7.59 11.26 -24.40
N LEU A 56 6.67 12.14 -24.83
CA LEU A 56 5.39 11.71 -25.41
C LEU A 56 5.60 10.87 -26.68
N LEU A 57 6.57 11.23 -27.53
CA LEU A 57 6.93 10.49 -28.72
C LEU A 57 7.45 9.08 -28.38
N THR A 58 8.28 8.96 -27.35
CA THR A 58 8.73 7.65 -26.84
C THR A 58 7.52 6.78 -26.44
N LEU A 59 6.50 7.35 -25.80
CA LEU A 59 5.27 6.63 -25.47
C LEU A 59 4.47 6.25 -26.71
N ILE A 60 4.29 7.16 -27.69
CA ILE A 60 3.60 6.88 -28.97
C ILE A 60 4.21 5.67 -29.68
N ILE A 61 5.53 5.67 -29.84
CA ILE A 61 6.28 4.58 -30.48
C ILE A 61 6.11 3.28 -29.69
N SER A 62 6.25 3.35 -28.37
CA SER A 62 6.14 2.18 -27.49
C SER A 62 4.74 1.58 -27.46
N PHE A 63 3.71 2.40 -27.72
CA PHE A 63 2.31 1.99 -27.78
C PHE A 63 1.91 1.52 -29.18
N GLU A 64 2.84 1.48 -30.14
CA GLU A 64 2.62 1.10 -31.54
C GLU A 64 1.57 1.99 -32.22
N VAL A 65 1.58 3.28 -31.88
CA VAL A 65 0.75 4.31 -32.52
C VAL A 65 1.60 5.04 -33.55
N ASP A 66 1.00 5.42 -34.68
CA ASP A 66 1.70 6.15 -35.75
C ASP A 66 2.23 7.50 -35.24
N GLU A 67 3.52 7.75 -35.44
CA GLU A 67 4.20 8.97 -35.01
C GLU A 67 3.57 10.24 -35.59
N SER A 68 2.90 10.16 -36.74
CA SER A 68 2.22 11.30 -37.37
C SER A 68 1.12 11.89 -36.49
N ILE A 69 0.65 11.15 -35.47
CA ILE A 69 -0.39 11.63 -34.56
C ILE A 69 0.11 12.69 -33.58
N ILE A 70 1.44 12.84 -33.42
CA ILE A 70 2.02 13.79 -32.46
C ILE A 70 1.47 15.20 -32.69
N ASP A 71 1.40 15.66 -33.95
CA ASP A 71 0.91 16.99 -34.29
C ASP A 71 -0.56 17.16 -33.88
N SER A 72 -1.38 16.13 -34.06
CA SER A 72 -2.78 16.13 -33.59
C SER A 72 -2.89 16.22 -32.07
N PHE A 73 -1.96 15.62 -31.32
CA PHE A 73 -1.95 15.75 -29.85
C PHE A 73 -1.47 17.13 -29.41
N MET A 74 -0.52 17.72 -30.12
CA MET A 74 -0.07 19.10 -29.87
C MET A 74 -1.22 20.10 -30.16
N ASP A 75 -1.95 19.91 -31.25
CA ASP A 75 -3.13 20.72 -31.56
C ASP A 75 -4.22 20.59 -30.49
N PHE A 76 -4.46 19.36 -30.02
CA PHE A 76 -5.39 19.11 -28.92
C PHE A 76 -4.92 19.75 -27.60
N ALA A 77 -3.64 19.67 -27.27
CA ALA A 77 -3.09 20.29 -26.06
C ALA A 77 -3.20 21.82 -26.11
N ASN A 78 -3.03 22.43 -27.28
CA ASN A 78 -3.24 23.86 -27.51
C ASN A 78 -4.70 24.29 -27.42
N LYS A 79 -5.61 23.42 -27.86
CA LYS A 79 -7.05 23.69 -27.84
C LYS A 79 -7.82 22.45 -27.41
N PRO A 80 -7.91 22.20 -26.09
CA PRO A 80 -8.57 21.02 -25.57
C PRO A 80 -10.04 20.93 -26.01
N ASP A 81 -10.39 19.84 -26.69
CA ASP A 81 -11.78 19.49 -26.98
C ASP A 81 -12.45 18.94 -25.71
N LYS A 82 -13.51 19.61 -25.27
CA LYS A 82 -14.31 19.22 -24.09
C LYS A 82 -14.81 17.78 -24.17
N ASN A 83 -15.22 17.29 -25.34
CA ASN A 83 -15.73 15.93 -25.50
C ASN A 83 -14.62 14.90 -25.29
N ILE A 84 -13.42 15.16 -25.81
CA ILE A 84 -12.26 14.29 -25.62
C ILE A 84 -11.85 14.30 -24.15
N VAL A 85 -11.79 15.47 -23.51
CA VAL A 85 -11.54 15.57 -22.06
C VAL A 85 -12.55 14.74 -21.27
N GLN A 86 -13.85 14.84 -21.60
CA GLN A 86 -14.88 14.02 -20.97
C GLN A 86 -14.67 12.51 -21.18
N SER A 87 -14.22 12.09 -22.37
CA SER A 87 -13.87 10.70 -22.67
C SER A 87 -12.69 10.22 -21.82
N ILE A 88 -11.64 11.03 -21.68
CA ILE A 88 -10.48 10.75 -20.80
C ILE A 88 -10.98 10.55 -19.37
N LEU A 89 -11.73 11.52 -18.84
CA LEU A 89 -12.25 11.45 -17.47
C LEU A 89 -13.11 10.21 -17.25
N LYS A 90 -14.03 9.91 -18.17
CA LYS A 90 -14.92 8.74 -18.08
C LYS A 90 -14.13 7.42 -18.13
N TYR A 91 -13.11 7.35 -18.98
CA TYR A 91 -12.33 6.15 -19.16
C TYR A 91 -11.54 5.81 -17.89
N PHE A 92 -10.68 6.73 -17.43
CA PHE A 92 -9.76 6.52 -16.30
C PHE A 92 -10.43 6.53 -14.93
N LYS A 93 -11.67 7.01 -14.83
CA LYS A 93 -12.44 6.97 -13.59
C LYS A 93 -12.48 5.56 -12.99
N ARG A 94 -11.96 5.43 -11.76
CA ARG A 94 -11.88 4.19 -10.97
C ARG A 94 -11.07 3.08 -11.65
N GLN A 95 -10.18 3.41 -12.57
CA GLN A 95 -9.34 2.42 -13.24
C GLN A 95 -8.01 2.21 -12.51
N PRO A 96 -7.55 0.97 -12.31
CA PRO A 96 -6.23 0.71 -11.76
C PRO A 96 -5.11 1.36 -12.58
N ILE A 97 -5.22 1.38 -13.92
CA ILE A 97 -4.21 1.97 -14.81
C ILE A 97 -4.04 3.49 -14.61
N ALA A 98 -4.98 4.16 -13.94
CA ALA A 98 -4.83 5.56 -13.57
C ALA A 98 -3.60 5.81 -12.68
N GLN A 99 -3.15 4.79 -11.92
CA GLN A 99 -1.89 4.88 -11.16
C GLN A 99 -0.70 5.15 -12.08
N LEU A 100 -0.63 4.43 -13.20
CA LEU A 100 0.43 4.57 -14.18
C LEU A 100 0.32 5.90 -14.92
N PHE A 101 -0.90 6.27 -15.33
CA PHE A 101 -1.16 7.55 -15.97
C PHE A 101 -0.66 8.73 -15.13
N LEU A 102 -1.01 8.76 -13.84
CA LEU A 102 -0.58 9.83 -12.94
C LEU A 102 0.93 9.82 -12.69
N PHE A 103 1.56 8.65 -12.70
CA PHE A 103 3.01 8.56 -12.63
C PHE A 103 3.68 9.14 -13.89
N ASP A 104 3.22 8.77 -15.09
CA ASP A 104 3.74 9.29 -16.35
C ASP A 104 3.50 10.79 -16.48
N ALA A 105 2.38 11.29 -15.94
CA ALA A 105 2.09 12.70 -15.82
C ALA A 105 3.17 13.45 -15.00
N PHE A 106 3.65 12.87 -13.89
CA PHE A 106 4.77 13.47 -13.17
C PHE A 106 6.09 13.33 -13.94
N MET A 107 6.31 12.20 -14.60
CA MET A 107 7.52 11.95 -15.39
C MET A 107 7.65 12.90 -16.58
N ILE A 108 6.54 13.26 -17.24
CA ILE A 108 6.56 14.19 -18.37
C ILE A 108 6.74 15.62 -17.89
N SER A 109 6.08 16.02 -16.79
CA SER A 109 6.17 17.38 -16.25
C SER A 109 7.53 17.76 -15.66
N VAL A 110 8.42 16.79 -15.41
CA VAL A 110 9.77 17.05 -14.89
C VAL A 110 10.84 17.05 -16.00
N ARG A 111 10.48 16.77 -17.25
CA ARG A 111 11.46 16.63 -18.36
C ARG A 111 12.18 17.93 -18.70
N ASP A 112 11.53 19.06 -18.49
CA ASP A 112 12.07 20.41 -18.66
C ASP A 112 12.64 21.02 -17.37
N GLY A 113 12.75 20.23 -16.29
CA GLY A 113 13.34 20.64 -15.02
C GLY A 113 12.44 20.33 -13.82
N ASP A 114 11.63 21.29 -13.39
CA ASP A 114 10.74 21.16 -12.25
C ASP A 114 9.27 21.29 -12.68
N ILE A 115 8.39 20.54 -12.00
CA ILE A 115 6.95 20.55 -12.26
C ILE A 115 6.39 21.95 -11.95
N SER A 116 5.73 22.57 -12.93
CA SER A 116 5.09 23.87 -12.74
C SER A 116 3.87 23.77 -11.82
N VAL A 117 3.47 24.90 -11.23
CA VAL A 117 2.23 24.97 -10.43
C VAL A 117 0.99 24.63 -11.27
N SER A 118 0.94 25.06 -12.53
CA SER A 118 -0.20 24.76 -13.42
C SER A 118 -0.28 23.27 -13.73
N GLU A 119 0.87 22.66 -14.06
CA GLU A 119 0.94 21.22 -14.34
C GLU A 119 0.50 20.41 -13.13
N LYS A 120 1.01 20.76 -11.94
CA LYS A 120 0.63 20.11 -10.70
C LYS A 120 -0.87 20.23 -10.44
N ASN A 121 -1.46 21.40 -10.66
CA ASN A 121 -2.90 21.62 -10.50
C ASN A 121 -3.73 20.75 -11.46
N ILE A 122 -3.30 20.60 -12.72
CA ILE A 122 -3.98 19.70 -13.67
C ILE A 122 -3.88 18.24 -13.21
N ILE A 123 -2.69 17.81 -12.76
CA ILE A 123 -2.51 16.43 -12.26
C ILE A 123 -3.36 16.18 -11.02
N ASP A 124 -3.43 17.13 -10.09
CA ASP A 124 -4.30 17.07 -8.90
C ASP A 124 -5.78 16.97 -9.28
N GLU A 125 -6.24 17.79 -10.22
CA GLU A 125 -7.62 17.76 -10.71
C GLU A 125 -7.94 16.44 -11.42
N LEU A 126 -7.03 15.93 -12.27
CA LEU A 126 -7.21 14.63 -12.92
C LEU A 126 -7.27 13.50 -11.91
N ALA A 127 -6.40 13.49 -10.90
CA ALA A 127 -6.44 12.48 -9.83
C ALA A 127 -7.78 12.50 -9.08
N LEU A 128 -8.33 13.70 -8.80
CA LEU A 128 -9.64 13.87 -8.20
C LEU A 128 -10.76 13.33 -9.10
N GLN A 129 -10.77 13.70 -10.38
CA GLN A 129 -11.80 13.28 -11.34
C GLN A 129 -11.74 11.78 -11.67
N PHE A 130 -10.54 11.19 -11.62
CA PHE A 130 -10.35 9.75 -11.74
C PHE A 130 -10.79 8.99 -10.50
N GLU A 131 -11.11 9.69 -9.41
CA GLU A 131 -11.46 9.15 -8.10
C GLU A 131 -10.33 8.27 -7.52
N VAL A 132 -9.09 8.70 -7.70
CA VAL A 132 -7.93 8.08 -7.03
C VAL A 132 -7.92 8.51 -5.57
N SER A 133 -7.83 7.55 -4.64
CA SER A 133 -7.81 7.86 -3.21
C SER A 133 -6.59 8.71 -2.85
N LYS A 134 -6.73 9.59 -1.85
CA LYS A 134 -5.64 10.51 -1.44
C LYS A 134 -4.39 9.76 -1.02
N GLY A 135 -4.56 8.64 -0.30
CA GLY A 135 -3.44 7.77 0.08
C GLY A 135 -2.70 7.21 -1.13
N LEU A 136 -3.43 6.69 -2.12
CA LEU A 136 -2.83 6.14 -3.34
C LEU A 136 -2.16 7.23 -4.18
N TYR A 137 -2.76 8.42 -4.28
CA TYR A 137 -2.16 9.56 -4.96
C TYR A 137 -0.81 9.98 -4.32
N SER A 138 -0.76 10.05 -2.99
CA SER A 138 0.49 10.30 -2.24
C SER A 138 1.52 9.22 -2.53
N ASP A 139 1.13 7.95 -2.51
CA ASP A 139 2.03 6.83 -2.79
C ASP A 139 2.62 6.90 -4.20
N ILE A 140 1.82 7.27 -5.21
CA ILE A 140 2.30 7.48 -6.58
C ILE A 140 3.32 8.62 -6.64
N PHE A 141 3.02 9.75 -5.99
CA PHE A 141 3.91 10.92 -6.00
C PHE A 141 5.23 10.65 -5.25
N ASP A 142 5.17 9.98 -4.10
CA ASP A 142 6.35 9.60 -3.34
C ASP A 142 7.21 8.60 -4.12
N PHE A 143 6.58 7.60 -4.76
CA PHE A 143 7.28 6.67 -5.65
C PHE A 143 7.98 7.40 -6.81
N PHE A 144 7.30 8.35 -7.46
CA PHE A 144 7.91 9.24 -8.46
C PHE A 144 9.14 9.97 -7.90
N CYS A 145 9.04 10.55 -6.70
CA CYS A 145 10.16 11.24 -6.07
C CYS A 145 11.35 10.29 -5.82
N HIS A 146 11.09 9.04 -5.42
CA HIS A 146 12.14 8.04 -5.24
C HIS A 146 12.81 7.63 -6.55
N VAL A 147 12.02 7.44 -7.62
CA VAL A 147 12.55 7.13 -8.96
C VAL A 147 13.42 8.28 -9.47
N ARG A 148 12.93 9.52 -9.39
CA ARG A 148 13.68 10.72 -9.81
C ARG A 148 15.03 10.84 -9.09
N ASN A 149 15.04 10.56 -7.78
CA ASN A 149 16.25 10.62 -6.96
C ASN A 149 17.09 9.34 -6.99
N LYS A 150 16.72 8.34 -7.81
CA LYS A 150 17.36 7.01 -7.89
C LYS A 150 17.46 6.32 -6.52
N ASN A 151 16.53 6.62 -5.62
CA ASN A 151 16.43 6.01 -4.30
C ASN A 151 15.61 4.72 -4.38
N TRP A 152 16.20 3.71 -5.03
CA TRP A 152 15.54 2.44 -5.31
C TRP A 152 15.21 1.65 -4.04
N GLN A 153 16.06 1.73 -3.02
CA GLN A 153 15.84 1.03 -1.75
C GLN A 153 14.51 1.44 -1.09
N ASP A 154 14.18 2.73 -1.16
CA ASP A 154 12.93 3.25 -0.59
C ASP A 154 11.73 3.05 -1.52
N SER A 155 11.95 3.05 -2.84
CA SER A 155 10.88 2.80 -3.81
C SER A 155 10.32 1.38 -3.70
N ALA A 156 11.12 0.42 -3.23
CA ALA A 156 10.69 -0.95 -2.97
C ALA A 156 9.52 -1.05 -1.97
N LEU A 157 9.40 -0.09 -1.05
CA LEU A 157 8.30 -0.04 -0.07
C LEU A 157 6.94 -0.14 -0.74
N TYR A 158 6.73 0.62 -1.81
CA TYR A 158 5.44 0.75 -2.47
C TYR A 158 5.01 -0.52 -3.21
N PHE A 159 5.95 -1.38 -3.57
CA PHE A 159 5.66 -2.68 -4.19
C PHE A 159 5.40 -3.79 -3.17
N ASN A 160 6.16 -3.82 -2.07
CA ASN A 160 6.02 -4.86 -1.05
C ASN A 160 4.78 -4.70 -0.17
N THR A 161 4.31 -3.46 -0.02
CA THR A 161 3.15 -3.14 0.82
C THR A 161 1.82 -3.19 0.03
N HIS A 162 1.84 -3.73 -1.19
CA HIS A 162 0.69 -3.84 -2.09
C HIS A 162 0.02 -2.50 -2.48
N LEU A 163 0.70 -1.38 -2.25
CA LEU A 163 0.18 -0.03 -2.53
C LEU A 163 0.15 0.27 -4.02
N LEU A 164 1.23 -0.07 -4.73
CA LEU A 164 1.36 0.11 -6.17
C LEU A 164 1.41 -1.23 -6.88
N GLN A 165 0.85 -1.29 -8.08
CA GLN A 165 0.85 -2.52 -8.89
C GLN A 165 2.18 -2.66 -9.65
N PRO A 166 3.05 -3.64 -9.33
CA PRO A 166 4.38 -3.73 -9.93
C PRO A 166 4.36 -3.89 -11.45
N LYS A 167 3.32 -4.56 -12.00
CA LYS A 167 3.13 -4.76 -13.44
C LYS A 167 3.15 -3.43 -14.20
N PHE A 168 2.52 -2.39 -13.64
CA PHE A 168 2.42 -1.07 -14.26
C PHE A 168 3.79 -0.38 -14.40
N PHE A 169 4.68 -0.60 -13.45
CA PHE A 169 5.97 0.09 -13.38
C PHE A 169 7.16 -0.75 -13.88
N SER A 170 6.89 -1.89 -14.51
CA SER A 170 7.93 -2.80 -15.02
C SER A 170 8.88 -2.12 -16.00
N HIS A 171 8.35 -1.26 -16.87
CA HIS A 171 9.14 -0.48 -17.83
C HIS A 171 10.11 0.49 -17.14
N ILE A 172 9.73 1.12 -16.03
CA ILE A 172 10.61 1.99 -15.23
C ILE A 172 11.76 1.18 -14.65
N LEU A 173 11.46 0.01 -14.07
CA LEU A 173 12.49 -0.86 -13.51
C LEU A 173 13.46 -1.32 -14.60
N LYS A 174 12.96 -1.69 -15.78
CA LYS A 174 13.78 -2.05 -16.94
C LYS A 174 14.63 -0.87 -17.42
N TYR A 175 14.04 0.32 -17.49
CA TYR A 175 14.73 1.56 -17.89
C TYR A 175 15.87 1.96 -16.95
N TYR A 176 15.75 1.67 -15.65
CA TYR A 176 16.83 1.93 -14.71
C TYR A 176 17.70 0.70 -14.42
N GLU A 177 17.51 -0.41 -15.16
CA GLU A 177 18.21 -1.68 -14.98
C GLU A 177 18.09 -2.23 -13.55
N VAL A 178 16.95 -1.97 -12.90
CA VAL A 178 16.65 -2.41 -11.54
C VAL A 178 15.95 -3.77 -11.62
N ASN A 179 16.60 -4.80 -11.08
CA ASN A 179 15.98 -6.11 -10.98
C ASN A 179 14.92 -6.13 -9.86
N PHE A 180 13.66 -6.36 -10.21
CA PHE A 180 12.55 -6.40 -9.24
C PHE A 180 12.73 -7.45 -8.14
N ASN A 181 13.25 -8.62 -8.46
CA ASN A 181 13.47 -9.70 -7.48
C ASN A 181 14.58 -9.32 -6.51
N GLU A 182 15.64 -8.69 -6.99
CA GLU A 182 16.72 -8.18 -6.15
C GLU A 182 16.24 -7.00 -5.29
N LEU A 183 15.43 -6.11 -5.87
CA LEU A 183 14.81 -4.99 -5.17
C LEU A 183 13.93 -5.49 -4.03
N THR A 184 13.04 -6.44 -4.30
CA THR A 184 12.13 -7.05 -3.32
C THR A 184 12.88 -7.86 -2.26
N GLN A 185 13.96 -8.58 -2.62
CA GLN A 185 14.80 -9.29 -1.66
C GLN A 185 15.57 -8.33 -0.75
N ARG A 186 16.25 -7.31 -1.31
CA ARG A 186 16.94 -6.27 -0.53
C ARG A 186 15.99 -5.48 0.35
N SER A 187 14.75 -5.34 -0.08
CA SER A 187 13.71 -4.64 0.66
C SER A 187 13.03 -5.44 1.77
N LYS A 188 13.38 -6.72 1.95
CA LYS A 188 13.11 -7.40 3.24
C LYS A 188 13.87 -6.71 4.38
N GLU A 189 14.91 -5.95 4.06
CA GLU A 189 15.62 -5.03 4.94
C GLU A 189 15.15 -3.57 4.78
N ILE A 190 13.97 -3.30 4.19
CA ILE A 190 13.34 -1.99 4.39
C ILE A 190 13.26 -1.80 5.90
N SER A 191 13.77 -0.65 6.36
CA SER A 191 13.71 -0.33 7.78
C SER A 191 12.25 -0.44 8.20
N LYS A 192 11.93 -1.41 9.06
CA LYS A 192 10.60 -1.59 9.65
C LYS A 192 10.00 -0.26 10.11
N LYS A 193 10.87 0.64 10.59
CA LYS A 193 10.60 2.04 10.89
C LYS A 193 9.88 2.83 9.77
N LYS A 194 10.25 2.66 8.50
CA LYS A 194 9.63 3.32 7.34
C LYS A 194 8.23 2.77 7.05
N ILE A 195 8.06 1.45 7.11
CA ILE A 195 6.73 0.82 6.98
C ILE A 195 5.81 1.36 8.08
N LEU A 196 6.30 1.39 9.33
CA LEU A 196 5.55 1.92 10.47
C LEU A 196 5.23 3.41 10.29
N ALA A 197 6.17 4.24 9.82
CA ALA A 197 5.93 5.66 9.59
C ALA A 197 4.87 5.91 8.51
N ASN A 198 5.00 5.28 7.33
CA ASN A 198 4.02 5.40 6.25
C ASN A 198 2.63 4.90 6.71
N THR A 199 2.59 3.77 7.40
CA THR A 199 1.34 3.22 7.93
C THR A 199 0.71 4.17 8.96
N LYS A 200 1.52 4.78 9.84
CA LYS A 200 1.04 5.75 10.85
C LYS A 200 0.36 6.95 10.19
N ASP A 201 0.97 7.48 9.13
CA ASP A 201 0.42 8.63 8.41
C ASP A 201 -0.92 8.29 7.74
N LYS A 202 -1.04 7.09 7.19
CA LYS A 202 -2.28 6.60 6.55
C LYS A 202 -3.43 6.40 7.51
N ILE A 203 -3.15 5.88 8.70
CA ILE A 203 -4.18 5.62 9.72
C ILE A 203 -4.38 6.80 10.68
N LYS A 204 -3.76 7.96 10.41
CA LYS A 204 -3.83 9.16 11.28
C LYS A 204 -5.26 9.58 11.64
N TYR A 205 -6.21 9.31 10.75
CA TYR A 205 -7.63 9.61 10.94
C TYR A 205 -8.49 8.36 11.20
N GLY A 206 -7.85 7.27 11.63
CA GLY A 206 -8.44 5.95 11.78
C GLY A 206 -8.21 5.04 10.57
N PHE A 207 -8.37 3.73 10.79
CA PHE A 207 -8.28 2.73 9.73
C PHE A 207 -9.57 2.76 8.90
N ASN A 208 -9.47 3.17 7.64
CA ASN A 208 -10.62 3.34 6.75
C ASN A 208 -10.48 2.50 5.47
N ASN A 209 -11.54 2.51 4.66
CA ASN A 209 -11.56 1.80 3.39
C ASN A 209 -10.57 2.34 2.34
N GLU A 210 -10.06 3.58 2.44
CA GLU A 210 -8.96 4.08 1.59
C GLU A 210 -7.63 3.35 1.88
N VAL A 211 -7.37 3.02 3.15
CA VAL A 211 -6.16 2.29 3.57
C VAL A 211 -6.19 0.86 3.04
N LEU A 212 -7.37 0.22 3.07
CA LEU A 212 -7.53 -1.18 2.70
C LEU A 212 -7.63 -1.41 1.18
N LEU A 213 -8.24 -0.47 0.44
CA LEU A 213 -8.56 -0.63 -0.98
C LEU A 213 -7.35 -1.05 -1.84
N PRO A 214 -6.14 -0.44 -1.72
CA PRO A 214 -4.98 -0.83 -2.52
C PRO A 214 -4.60 -2.31 -2.34
N LEU A 215 -4.63 -2.80 -1.10
CA LEU A 215 -4.33 -4.20 -0.77
C LEU A 215 -5.31 -5.15 -1.47
N LEU A 216 -6.62 -4.90 -1.33
CA LEU A 216 -7.66 -5.73 -1.94
C LEU A 216 -7.59 -5.68 -3.47
N GLN A 217 -7.40 -4.48 -4.05
CA GLN A 217 -7.26 -4.31 -5.50
C GLN A 217 -6.03 -5.06 -6.03
N SER A 218 -4.91 -5.02 -5.29
CA SER A 218 -3.68 -5.73 -5.65
C SER A 218 -3.92 -7.24 -5.79
N LYS A 219 -4.72 -7.84 -4.89
CA LYS A 219 -5.07 -9.26 -4.96
C LYS A 219 -5.91 -9.61 -6.18
N ILE A 220 -6.90 -8.79 -6.52
CA ILE A 220 -7.71 -9.00 -7.74
C ILE A 220 -6.81 -8.96 -8.96
N SER A 221 -5.96 -7.93 -9.05
CA SER A 221 -5.05 -7.74 -10.20
C SER A 221 -4.00 -8.85 -10.32
N ARG A 222 -3.60 -9.48 -9.21
CA ARG A 222 -2.70 -10.65 -9.17
C ARG A 222 -3.42 -11.99 -9.36
N ARG A 223 -4.75 -11.99 -9.53
CA ARG A 223 -5.59 -13.19 -9.60
C ARG A 223 -5.52 -14.05 -8.33
N GLU A 224 -5.21 -13.43 -7.20
CA GLU A 224 -5.22 -14.05 -5.86
C GLU A 224 -6.61 -13.97 -5.21
N ALA A 225 -7.47 -13.07 -5.69
CA ALA A 225 -8.84 -12.90 -5.22
C ALA A 225 -9.79 -12.64 -6.39
N THR A 226 -11.07 -12.89 -6.17
CA THR A 226 -12.15 -12.57 -7.11
C THR A 226 -13.32 -11.93 -6.37
N VAL A 227 -14.16 -11.19 -7.10
CA VAL A 227 -15.40 -10.65 -6.53
C VAL A 227 -16.59 -11.32 -7.19
N GLN A 228 -17.46 -11.94 -6.38
CA GLN A 228 -18.69 -12.59 -6.84
C GLN A 228 -19.86 -12.06 -6.03
N ASN A 229 -20.88 -11.52 -6.70
CA ASN A 229 -22.09 -11.00 -6.04
C ASN A 229 -21.80 -9.99 -4.90
N GLY A 230 -20.78 -9.13 -5.08
CA GLY A 230 -20.37 -8.14 -4.07
C GLY A 230 -19.56 -8.71 -2.90
N ILE A 231 -19.18 -9.99 -2.96
CA ILE A 231 -18.34 -10.67 -1.98
C ILE A 231 -16.94 -10.81 -2.55
N PHE A 232 -15.94 -10.29 -1.84
CA PHE A 232 -14.53 -10.50 -2.12
C PHE A 232 -14.10 -11.85 -1.54
N ILE A 233 -13.60 -12.72 -2.40
CA ILE A 233 -13.24 -14.11 -2.10
C ILE A 233 -11.74 -14.27 -2.34
N SER A 234 -11.01 -14.69 -1.31
CA SER A 234 -9.58 -14.97 -1.35
C SER A 234 -9.27 -16.23 -0.55
N THR A 235 -8.17 -16.92 -0.84
CA THR A 235 -7.82 -18.18 -0.17
C THR A 235 -7.17 -18.01 1.20
N ASP A 236 -6.74 -16.79 1.53
CA ASP A 236 -5.90 -16.47 2.69
C ASP A 236 -6.58 -15.55 3.72
N MET A 237 -7.87 -15.25 3.52
CA MET A 237 -8.70 -14.48 4.45
C MET A 237 -10.16 -14.88 4.32
N ASP A 238 -10.98 -14.50 5.29
CA ASP A 238 -12.42 -14.72 5.24
C ASP A 238 -13.08 -13.88 4.15
N ASP A 239 -14.19 -14.39 3.61
CA ASP A 239 -14.98 -13.71 2.59
C ASP A 239 -15.47 -12.35 3.11
N ILE A 240 -15.22 -11.28 2.34
CA ILE A 240 -15.59 -9.92 2.73
C ILE A 240 -16.80 -9.48 1.91
N ASN A 241 -17.88 -9.09 2.58
CA ASN A 241 -18.95 -8.37 1.89
C ASN A 241 -18.50 -6.91 1.64
N LEU A 242 -18.24 -6.53 0.39
CA LEU A 242 -17.72 -5.20 0.05
C LEU A 242 -18.65 -4.07 0.51
N SER A 243 -19.97 -4.29 0.48
CA SER A 243 -20.95 -3.30 0.93
C SER A 243 -20.88 -3.01 2.44
N SER A 244 -20.38 -3.95 3.25
CA SER A 244 -20.21 -3.76 4.69
C SER A 244 -19.10 -2.76 5.00
N ILE A 245 -18.09 -2.67 4.14
CA ILE A 245 -16.95 -1.74 4.22
C ILE A 245 -17.06 -0.55 3.24
N LYS A 246 -18.24 -0.34 2.65
CA LYS A 246 -18.54 0.75 1.70
C LYS A 246 -17.60 0.79 0.49
N LEU A 247 -17.23 -0.40 0.02
CA LEU A 247 -16.56 -0.59 -1.26
C LEU A 247 -17.55 -1.12 -2.29
N GLY A 248 -17.42 -0.63 -3.51
CA GLY A 248 -18.08 -1.17 -4.69
C GLY A 248 -17.08 -1.84 -5.62
N TYR A 249 -17.59 -2.60 -6.58
CA TYR A 249 -16.79 -3.30 -7.58
C TYR A 249 -17.37 -3.11 -8.98
N ASP A 250 -16.54 -2.65 -9.91
CA ASP A 250 -16.85 -2.59 -11.32
C ASP A 250 -16.37 -3.89 -11.99
N GLN A 251 -17.33 -4.73 -12.37
CA GLN A 251 -17.04 -6.04 -12.97
C GLN A 251 -16.38 -5.93 -14.35
N LEU A 252 -16.70 -4.89 -15.13
CA LEU A 252 -16.12 -4.71 -16.46
C LEU A 252 -14.66 -4.27 -16.37
N LYS A 253 -14.36 -3.43 -15.37
CA LYS A 253 -13.02 -2.87 -15.14
C LYS A 253 -12.15 -3.71 -14.19
N GLU A 254 -12.74 -4.73 -13.58
CA GLU A 254 -12.14 -5.51 -12.49
C GLU A 254 -11.55 -4.62 -11.37
N SER A 255 -12.28 -3.56 -11.01
CA SER A 255 -11.77 -2.52 -10.11
C SER A 255 -12.67 -2.23 -8.91
N LEU A 256 -12.04 -2.03 -7.76
CA LEU A 256 -12.66 -1.58 -6.52
C LEU A 256 -12.70 -0.06 -6.49
N TYR A 257 -13.77 0.47 -5.90
CA TYR A 257 -13.92 1.90 -5.65
C TYR A 257 -14.61 2.15 -4.31
N ILE A 258 -14.41 3.34 -3.77
CA ILE A 258 -15.06 3.76 -2.53
C ILE A 258 -16.45 4.30 -2.87
N GLU A 259 -17.48 3.71 -2.28
CA GLU A 259 -18.83 4.26 -2.36
C GLU A 259 -18.96 5.46 -1.44
N LEU A 260 -18.52 5.29 -0.19
CA LEU A 260 -18.52 6.30 0.86
C LEU A 260 -17.32 6.10 1.78
N PRO A 261 -16.68 7.17 2.28
CA PRO A 261 -15.65 7.06 3.32
C PRO A 261 -16.19 6.30 4.53
N HIS A 262 -15.47 5.26 4.96
CA HIS A 262 -15.92 4.40 6.05
C HIS A 262 -14.76 3.93 6.92
N LEU A 263 -14.90 4.11 8.24
CA LEU A 263 -13.99 3.53 9.22
C LEU A 263 -14.29 2.04 9.37
N ILE A 264 -13.26 1.22 9.23
CA ILE A 264 -13.36 -0.22 9.37
C ILE A 264 -13.07 -0.55 10.83
N ASN A 265 -13.98 -1.29 11.47
CA ASN A 265 -13.84 -1.77 12.84
C ASN A 265 -13.68 -3.31 12.92
N ASP A 266 -13.59 -3.96 11.75
CA ASP A 266 -13.40 -5.40 11.64
C ASP A 266 -11.95 -5.74 12.00
N ASN A 267 -11.75 -6.34 13.17
CA ASN A 267 -10.42 -6.64 13.70
C ASN A 267 -9.68 -7.69 12.88
N ASP A 268 -10.37 -8.65 12.28
CA ASP A 268 -9.75 -9.69 11.47
C ASP A 268 -9.21 -9.09 10.18
N LEU A 269 -9.98 -8.18 9.57
CA LEU A 269 -9.58 -7.45 8.37
C LEU A 269 -8.41 -6.49 8.64
N ILE A 270 -8.45 -5.79 9.77
CA ILE A 270 -7.35 -4.91 10.19
C ILE A 270 -6.08 -5.73 10.52
N GLU A 271 -6.23 -6.84 11.24
CA GLU A 271 -5.12 -7.77 11.55
C GLU A 271 -4.52 -8.33 10.24
N TYR A 272 -5.36 -8.71 9.28
CA TYR A 272 -4.92 -9.16 7.97
C TYR A 272 -4.08 -8.11 7.25
N TYR A 273 -4.53 -6.85 7.22
CA TYR A 273 -3.75 -5.75 6.64
C TYR A 273 -2.39 -5.61 7.32
N TYR A 274 -2.33 -5.52 8.65
CA TYR A 274 -1.05 -5.35 9.36
C TYR A 274 -0.11 -6.56 9.16
N ASN A 275 -0.65 -7.77 9.15
CA ASN A 275 0.12 -8.99 8.88
C ASN A 275 0.69 -9.00 7.47
N SER A 276 -0.04 -8.52 6.46
CA SER A 276 0.45 -8.39 5.09
C SER A 276 1.65 -7.44 4.98
N LEU A 277 1.80 -6.51 5.93
CA LEU A 277 2.92 -5.57 6.05
C LEU A 277 4.03 -6.05 7.01
N GLY A 278 3.87 -7.21 7.65
CA GLY A 278 4.81 -7.71 8.67
C GLY A 278 4.81 -6.91 9.98
N ILE A 279 3.72 -6.19 10.28
CA ILE A 279 3.54 -5.41 11.50
C ILE A 279 3.00 -6.32 12.61
N THR A 280 3.67 -6.36 13.76
CA THR A 280 3.26 -7.18 14.92
C THR A 280 2.13 -6.51 15.73
N GLU A 281 1.48 -7.22 16.65
CA GLU A 281 0.46 -6.62 17.52
C GLU A 281 1.03 -5.50 18.40
N VAL A 282 2.26 -5.66 18.88
CA VAL A 282 2.94 -4.62 19.65
C VAL A 282 3.11 -3.36 18.81
N GLU A 283 3.50 -3.51 17.56
CA GLU A 283 3.68 -2.39 16.65
C GLU A 283 2.35 -1.76 16.24
N ARG A 284 1.33 -2.57 15.95
CA ARG A 284 -0.05 -2.11 15.75
C ARG A 284 -0.52 -1.27 16.93
N TYR A 285 -0.33 -1.76 18.15
CA TYR A 285 -0.71 -1.04 19.36
C TYR A 285 0.00 0.31 19.48
N MET A 286 1.28 0.38 19.14
CA MET A 286 2.03 1.65 19.12
C MET A 286 1.59 2.60 17.99
N LEU A 287 1.18 2.06 16.85
CA LEU A 287 0.66 2.83 15.72
C LEU A 287 -0.72 3.44 16.02
N GLU A 288 -1.57 2.70 16.71
CA GLU A 288 -2.91 3.12 17.17
C GLU A 288 -2.85 3.97 18.46
N ASP A 289 -1.70 4.62 18.72
CA ASP A 289 -1.40 5.49 19.87
C ASP A 289 -1.71 4.86 21.25
N GLY A 290 -1.40 3.56 21.37
CA GLY A 290 -1.51 2.80 22.61
C GLY A 290 -0.77 3.45 23.78
N SER A 291 -1.51 3.76 24.85
CA SER A 291 -1.02 4.53 26.00
C SER A 291 -0.49 3.67 27.17
N LYS A 292 -0.73 2.36 27.15
CA LYS A 292 -0.32 1.45 28.23
C LYS A 292 1.11 0.99 28.03
N THR A 293 1.83 0.85 29.14
CA THR A 293 3.15 0.22 29.14
C THR A 293 3.05 -1.23 28.67
N VAL A 294 3.90 -1.61 27.73
CA VAL A 294 4.05 -3.01 27.29
C VAL A 294 5.25 -3.63 28.00
N ILE A 295 5.05 -4.78 28.61
CA ILE A 295 6.07 -5.56 29.31
C ILE A 295 6.41 -6.76 28.44
N SER A 296 7.63 -6.80 27.92
CA SER A 296 8.17 -7.96 27.22
C SER A 296 8.32 -9.15 28.17
N SER A 297 8.16 -10.35 27.63
CA SER A 297 8.23 -11.58 28.40
C SER A 297 8.89 -12.72 27.63
N ASN A 298 9.35 -13.73 28.37
CA ASN A 298 9.91 -14.95 27.81
C ASN A 298 9.31 -16.19 28.48
N VAL A 299 8.94 -17.18 27.67
CA VAL A 299 8.40 -18.44 28.14
C VAL A 299 9.54 -19.30 28.67
N ASP A 300 9.42 -19.75 29.93
CA ASP A 300 10.39 -20.65 30.53
C ASP A 300 10.36 -22.04 29.87
N LYS A 301 11.42 -22.84 30.04
CA LYS A 301 11.45 -24.24 29.59
C LYS A 301 10.30 -25.09 30.14
N ASN A 302 9.75 -24.72 31.30
CA ASN A 302 8.57 -25.37 31.87
C ASN A 302 7.28 -25.12 31.05
N GLU A 303 7.28 -24.18 30.11
CA GLU A 303 6.17 -23.69 29.28
C GLU A 303 4.99 -23.07 30.07
N ARG A 304 4.89 -23.38 31.36
CA ARG A 304 3.86 -22.90 32.29
C ARG A 304 4.28 -21.68 33.09
N ILE A 305 5.53 -21.25 32.97
CA ILE A 305 6.05 -20.05 33.61
C ILE A 305 6.34 -19.04 32.53
N LEU A 306 5.87 -17.82 32.73
CA LEU A 306 6.21 -16.67 31.91
C LEU A 306 7.06 -15.72 32.75
N ASN A 307 8.30 -15.49 32.32
CA ASN A 307 9.22 -14.56 32.94
C ASN A 307 9.00 -13.17 32.35
N LEU A 308 8.77 -12.17 33.20
CA LEU A 308 8.57 -10.78 32.79
C LEU A 308 9.90 -10.02 32.91
N GLU A 309 10.26 -9.24 31.89
CA GLU A 309 11.50 -8.44 31.94
C GLU A 309 11.50 -7.41 33.08
N LYS A 310 10.31 -6.96 33.49
CA LYS A 310 10.09 -6.04 34.61
C LYS A 310 8.90 -6.51 35.41
N LYS A 311 8.83 -6.08 36.68
CA LYS A 311 7.68 -6.37 37.54
C LYS A 311 6.39 -5.85 36.91
N TYR A 312 5.33 -6.65 36.94
CA TYR A 312 4.05 -6.24 36.39
C TYR A 312 3.50 -5.01 37.13
N THR A 313 3.14 -3.98 36.36
CA THR A 313 2.48 -2.77 36.86
C THR A 313 1.02 -2.74 36.45
N GLU A 314 0.15 -2.25 37.32
CA GLU A 314 -1.29 -2.22 37.07
C GLU A 314 -1.62 -1.52 35.74
N GLY A 315 -2.54 -2.11 34.97
CA GLY A 315 -2.95 -1.61 33.66
C GLY A 315 -1.96 -1.85 32.51
N SER A 316 -0.80 -2.46 32.76
CA SER A 316 0.17 -2.78 31.71
C SER A 316 -0.29 -3.93 30.82
N LEU A 317 0.20 -3.95 29.59
CA LEU A 317 0.06 -5.07 28.68
C LEU A 317 1.30 -5.96 28.76
N ILE A 318 1.14 -7.23 28.42
CA ILE A 318 2.23 -8.21 28.38
C ILE A 318 2.39 -8.65 26.94
N ASP A 319 3.58 -8.49 26.37
CA ASP A 319 3.96 -9.05 25.07
C ASP A 319 4.46 -10.48 25.28
N ILE A 320 3.74 -11.44 24.70
CA ILE A 320 4.09 -12.86 24.69
C ILE A 320 4.30 -13.28 23.25
N ASN A 321 5.57 -13.37 22.81
CA ASN A 321 5.95 -13.77 21.45
C ASN A 321 5.30 -12.92 20.34
N GLY A 322 5.19 -11.60 20.56
CA GLY A 322 4.61 -10.64 19.61
C GLY A 322 3.10 -10.48 19.71
N ILE A 323 2.44 -11.12 20.68
CA ILE A 323 1.00 -11.04 20.93
C ILE A 323 0.76 -10.31 22.23
N LEU A 324 -0.14 -9.32 22.20
CA LEU A 324 -0.45 -8.49 23.37
C LEU A 324 -1.59 -9.08 24.20
N PHE A 325 -1.32 -9.19 25.49
CA PHE A 325 -2.29 -9.62 26.50
C PHE A 325 -2.53 -8.53 27.53
N GLY A 326 -3.80 -8.25 27.82
CA GLY A 326 -4.20 -7.54 29.02
C GLY A 326 -4.44 -8.53 30.16
N TYR A 327 -4.40 -8.04 31.40
CA TYR A 327 -4.70 -8.85 32.58
C TYR A 327 -5.96 -8.34 33.29
N LYS A 328 -6.82 -9.29 33.67
CA LYS A 328 -8.02 -9.05 34.48
C LYS A 328 -7.96 -9.87 35.77
N LYS A 329 -7.89 -9.17 36.90
CA LYS A 329 -7.92 -9.76 38.24
C LYS A 329 -9.30 -10.33 38.58
N TYR A 330 -9.34 -11.44 39.32
CA TYR A 330 -10.56 -11.92 39.95
C TYR A 330 -10.78 -11.33 41.36
N LYS A 331 -12.03 -10.98 41.67
CA LYS A 331 -12.39 -10.37 42.96
C LYS A 331 -12.01 -11.32 44.11
N GLY A 332 -11.28 -10.79 45.10
CA GLY A 332 -10.83 -11.54 46.28
C GLY A 332 -9.69 -12.53 46.03
N ARG A 333 -9.03 -12.47 44.87
CA ARG A 333 -7.87 -13.32 44.55
C ARG A 333 -6.54 -12.55 44.60
N PRO A 334 -5.41 -13.25 44.81
CA PRO A 334 -4.08 -12.65 44.74
C PRO A 334 -3.86 -11.98 43.39
N ASP A 335 -3.17 -10.84 43.41
CA ASP A 335 -2.85 -10.07 42.21
C ASP A 335 -1.49 -10.47 41.62
N ILE A 336 -1.27 -10.13 40.36
CA ILE A 336 0.05 -10.27 39.72
C ILE A 336 0.89 -8.98 39.80
N VAL A 337 0.32 -7.89 40.33
CA VAL A 337 1.05 -6.62 40.54
C VAL A 337 2.30 -6.84 41.39
N GLY A 338 3.43 -6.41 40.86
CA GLY A 338 4.75 -6.55 41.49
C GLY A 338 5.45 -7.88 41.22
N LEU A 339 4.82 -8.84 40.55
CA LEU A 339 5.45 -10.12 40.20
C LEU A 339 6.37 -9.99 38.99
N SER A 340 7.46 -10.74 38.99
CA SER A 340 8.41 -10.88 37.86
C SER A 340 8.19 -12.17 37.06
N TYR A 341 7.29 -13.04 37.51
CA TYR A 341 6.91 -14.26 36.83
C TYR A 341 5.44 -14.55 37.10
N ILE A 342 4.76 -15.17 36.13
CA ILE A 342 3.37 -15.61 36.25
C ILE A 342 3.23 -17.06 35.79
N TYR A 343 2.22 -17.75 36.32
CA TYR A 343 2.00 -19.17 36.05
C TYR A 343 0.70 -19.39 35.29
N SER A 344 0.75 -20.20 34.24
CA SER A 344 -0.45 -20.65 33.56
C SER A 344 -1.02 -21.92 34.20
N THR A 345 -2.25 -22.27 33.78
CA THR A 345 -2.91 -23.49 34.23
C THR A 345 -2.14 -24.76 33.83
N THR A 346 -2.57 -25.92 34.34
CA THR A 346 -2.03 -27.21 33.90
C THR A 346 -2.55 -27.66 32.53
N MET A 347 -3.65 -27.08 32.03
CA MET A 347 -4.30 -27.50 30.78
C MET A 347 -3.96 -26.61 29.58
N LYS A 348 -3.68 -25.33 29.84
CA LYS A 348 -3.25 -24.34 28.85
C LYS A 348 -1.95 -23.70 29.33
N ASN A 349 -0.90 -23.79 28.52
CA ASN A 349 0.43 -23.24 28.78
C ASN A 349 0.73 -22.03 27.88
N PHE A 350 1.90 -21.40 28.04
CA PHE A 350 2.29 -20.26 27.21
C PHE A 350 2.84 -20.66 25.83
N ASP A 351 3.24 -21.92 25.63
CA ASP A 351 3.75 -22.39 24.34
C ASP A 351 2.67 -22.36 23.23
N HIS A 352 1.42 -22.64 23.60
CA HIS A 352 0.29 -22.62 22.68
C HIS A 352 -0.55 -21.33 22.75
N ILE A 353 0.03 -20.24 23.25
CA ILE A 353 -0.68 -18.98 23.53
C ILE A 353 -1.46 -18.43 22.33
N LYS A 354 -0.95 -18.64 21.10
CA LYS A 354 -1.59 -18.23 19.84
C LYS A 354 -3.00 -18.79 19.64
N LYS A 355 -3.33 -19.91 20.29
CA LYS A 355 -4.64 -20.58 20.17
C LYS A 355 -5.67 -20.07 21.18
N TYR A 356 -5.27 -19.21 22.12
CA TYR A 356 -6.09 -18.83 23.26
C TYR A 356 -6.52 -17.37 23.17
N LYS A 357 -7.84 -17.12 23.14
CA LYS A 357 -8.39 -15.77 23.37
C LYS A 357 -8.17 -15.33 24.82
N GLU A 358 -8.23 -16.30 25.73
CA GLU A 358 -8.04 -16.10 27.17
C GLU A 358 -7.24 -17.25 27.80
N LEU A 359 -6.39 -16.91 28.75
CA LEU A 359 -5.56 -17.83 29.52
C LEU A 359 -5.66 -17.50 31.02
N MET A 360 -6.19 -18.44 31.80
CA MET A 360 -6.24 -18.31 33.26
C MET A 360 -4.84 -18.46 33.88
N LEU A 361 -4.60 -17.71 34.95
CA LEU A 361 -3.35 -17.73 35.70
C LEU A 361 -3.53 -18.37 37.06
N HIS A 362 -2.53 -19.15 37.47
CA HIS A 362 -2.43 -19.78 38.78
C HIS A 362 -1.43 -19.06 39.67
N SER A 363 -1.57 -19.23 40.99
CA SER A 363 -0.63 -18.68 41.97
C SER A 363 0.76 -19.29 41.90
N SER A 364 0.87 -20.58 41.57
CA SER A 364 2.16 -21.25 41.36
C SER A 364 2.00 -22.51 40.50
N LEU A 365 3.09 -23.24 40.27
CA LEU A 365 3.03 -24.55 39.61
C LEU A 365 2.24 -25.60 40.40
N THR A 366 2.22 -25.48 41.73
CA THR A 366 1.58 -26.43 42.66
C THR A 366 0.26 -25.91 43.22
N ASP A 367 0.11 -24.60 43.38
CA ASP A 367 -1.12 -23.95 43.84
C ASP A 367 -2.02 -23.60 42.64
N LYS A 368 -3.13 -24.33 42.53
CA LYS A 368 -4.13 -24.16 41.46
C LYS A 368 -5.13 -23.02 41.73
N THR A 369 -4.88 -22.20 42.75
CA THR A 369 -5.68 -21.01 42.99
C THR A 369 -5.57 -20.05 41.81
N ILE A 370 -6.72 -19.69 41.23
CA ILE A 370 -6.77 -18.79 40.08
C ILE A 370 -6.57 -17.35 40.56
N GLN A 371 -5.58 -16.65 39.99
CA GLN A 371 -5.27 -15.24 40.29
C GLN A 371 -6.09 -14.28 39.41
N GLY A 372 -6.20 -14.63 38.13
CA GLY A 372 -6.89 -13.83 37.14
C GLY A 372 -6.76 -14.46 35.76
N THR A 373 -7.03 -13.66 34.74
CA THR A 373 -7.02 -14.12 33.34
C THR A 373 -6.27 -13.12 32.48
N LEU A 374 -5.39 -13.65 31.63
CA LEU A 374 -4.87 -12.93 30.47
C LEU A 374 -5.89 -13.01 29.34
N TYR A 375 -6.18 -11.87 28.71
CA TYR A 375 -7.04 -11.79 27.54
C TYR A 375 -6.28 -11.13 26.39
N ARG A 376 -6.39 -11.67 25.17
CA ARG A 376 -5.73 -11.09 24.00
C ARG A 376 -6.33 -9.71 23.73
N VAL A 377 -5.48 -8.72 23.43
CA VAL A 377 -5.92 -7.33 23.20
C VAL A 377 -6.64 -7.23 21.85
N PHE A 378 -6.09 -7.85 20.81
CA PHE A 378 -6.72 -7.95 19.50
C PHE A 378 -7.35 -9.34 19.35
N ASN A 379 -8.67 -9.42 19.52
CA ASN A 379 -9.41 -10.67 19.37
C ASN A 379 -9.56 -11.01 17.88
N LYS A 380 -9.18 -12.25 17.54
CA LYS A 380 -9.83 -13.04 16.48
C LYS A 380 -11.19 -13.55 16.96
#